data_AF-W9USN2-F1
#
_entry.id   AF-W9USN2-F1
#
_cell.length_a   1.000
_cell.length_b   1.000
_cell.length_c   1.000
_cell.angle_alpha   90.00
_cell.angle_beta   90.00
_cell.angle_gamma   90.00
#
_symmetry.space_group_name_H-M   'P 1'
#
loop_
_entity.id
_entity.type
_entity.pdbx_description
1 polymer ?
#
loop_
_entity_poly.entity_id
_entity_poly.type
_entity_poly.pdbx_seq_one_letter_code
_entity_poly.pdbx_strand_id
1 'polypeptide(L)' 'MLRSIWNVQKELIEGDLVRVLPSYGQQADIHVIYSARLETSAKLRACVLKLEQSLPGFLRVD' A
#
# COMPACT_ATOMS: atom_id res chain seq x y z
N MET A 1 19.65 4.19 -3.11
CA MET A 1 18.54 3.28 -2.78
C MET A 1 17.28 4.13 -2.64
N LEU A 2 16.20 3.83 -3.37
CA LEU A 2 14.91 4.49 -3.17
C LEU A 2 14.29 3.97 -1.87
N ARG A 3 13.82 4.86 -0.99
CA ARG A 3 13.02 4.49 0.19
C ARG A 3 11.57 4.83 -0.08
N SER A 4 10.71 3.85 0.14
CA SER A 4 9.28 4.10 0.06
C SER A 4 8.80 4.83 1.31
N ILE A 5 7.67 5.53 1.19
CA ILE A 5 7.11 6.29 2.31
C ILE A 5 6.77 5.38 3.49
N TRP A 6 6.34 4.13 3.25
CA TRP A 6 6.11 3.14 4.30
C TRP A 6 7.35 2.84 5.15
N ASN A 7 8.56 3.02 4.62
CA ASN A 7 9.80 2.79 5.36
C ASN A 7 10.24 3.98 6.20
N VAL A 8 9.80 5.19 5.87
CA VAL A 8 10.30 6.44 6.48
C VAL A 8 9.20 7.31 7.08
N GLN A 9 7.97 6.81 7.13
CA GLN A 9 6.81 7.59 7.53
C GLN A 9 6.94 8.10 8.96
N LYS A 10 7.51 7.29 9.85
CA LYS A 10 7.71 7.67 11.25
C LYS A 10 8.66 8.86 11.35
N GLU A 11 9.83 8.77 10.73
CA GLU A 11 10.85 9.81 10.73
C GLU A 11 10.38 11.08 10.04
N LEU A 12 9.55 10.97 9.00
CA LEU A 12 8.89 12.12 8.37
C LEU A 12 7.89 12.80 9.31
N ILE A 13 7.13 12.05 10.11
CA ILE A 13 6.17 12.58 11.09
C ILE A 13 6.90 13.21 12.28
N GLU A 14 7.97 12.57 12.75
CA GLU A 14 8.77 13.03 13.89
C GLU A 14 9.68 14.23 13.54
N GLY A 15 9.88 14.49 12.24
CA GLY A 15 10.69 15.61 11.74
C GLY A 15 12.18 15.30 11.59
N ASP A 16 12.59 14.06 11.88
CA ASP A 16 13.95 13.57 11.67
C ASP A 16 14.30 13.45 10.17
N LEU A 17 13.29 13.36 9.30
CA LEU A 17 13.44 13.37 7.85
C LEU A 17 12.59 14.46 7.20
N VAL A 18 13.12 15.12 6.17
CA VAL A 18 12.39 16.11 5.37
C VAL A 18 12.43 15.77 3.88
N ARG A 19 11.31 15.97 3.17
CA ARG A 19 11.21 15.76 1.73
C ARG A 19 11.64 17.03 0.97
N VAL A 20 12.88 17.03 0.49
CA VAL A 20 13.48 18.18 -0.21
C VAL A 20 12.99 18.40 -1.65
N LEU A 21 12.44 17.36 -2.29
CA LEU A 21 11.93 17.38 -3.66
C LEU A 21 10.50 16.80 -3.69
N PRO A 22 9.49 17.54 -3.24
CA PRO A 22 8.13 17.03 -3.06
C PRO A 22 7.47 16.58 -4.37
N SER A 23 7.86 17.19 -5.50
CA SER A 23 7.32 16.86 -6.82
C SER A 23 7.90 15.58 -7.42
N TYR A 24 8.98 15.03 -6.84
CA TYR A 24 9.65 13.85 -7.36
C TYR A 24 9.24 12.61 -6.57
N GLY A 25 8.71 11.62 -7.27
CA GLY A 25 8.26 10.35 -6.71
C GLY A 25 7.80 9.42 -7.82
N GLN A 26 7.66 8.14 -7.50
CA GLN A 26 7.11 7.14 -8.40
C GLN A 26 5.91 6.48 -7.72
N GLN A 27 4.87 6.18 -8.51
CA GLN A 27 3.74 5.39 -8.03
C GLN A 27 4.21 3.98 -7.64
N ALA A 28 3.68 3.48 -6.53
CA ALA A 28 3.97 2.16 -6.02
C ALA A 28 2.64 1.46 -5.72
N ASP A 29 2.21 0.63 -6.66
CA ASP A 29 0.97 -0.12 -6.55
C ASP A 29 1.12 -1.32 -5.60
N ILE A 30 0.02 -1.70 -4.94
CA ILE A 30 -0.05 -2.86 -4.06
C ILE A 30 -0.79 -3.97 -4.80
N HIS A 31 -0.14 -5.13 -4.93
CA HIS A 31 -0.74 -6.31 -5.54
C HIS A 31 -0.91 -7.44 -4.53
N VAL A 32 -2.09 -8.03 -4.51
CA VAL A 32 -2.36 -9.24 -3.73
C VAL A 32 -2.13 -10.46 -4.64
N ILE A 33 -1.24 -11.35 -4.22
CA ILE A 33 -0.91 -12.59 -4.97
C ILE A 33 -1.33 -13.80 -4.14
N TYR A 34 -2.07 -14.72 -4.77
CA TYR A 34 -2.54 -15.95 -4.15
C TYR A 34 -2.60 -17.09 -5.19
N SER A 35 -2.46 -18.34 -4.73
CA SER A 35 -2.39 -19.52 -5.60
C SER A 35 -3.74 -20.13 -5.96
N ALA A 36 -4.79 -19.85 -5.18
CA ALA A 36 -6.14 -20.40 -5.37
C ALA A 36 -7.12 -19.32 -5.87
N ARG A 37 -8.13 -19.71 -6.67
CA ARG A 37 -9.16 -18.77 -7.11
C ARG A 37 -9.88 -18.16 -5.90
N LEU A 38 -10.14 -16.86 -5.93
CA LEU A 38 -10.77 -16.16 -4.80
C LEU A 38 -12.13 -16.75 -4.40
N GLU A 39 -12.87 -17.24 -5.39
CA GLU A 39 -14.18 -17.89 -5.22
C GLU A 39 -14.13 -19.21 -4.42
N THR A 40 -12.99 -19.91 -4.40
CA THR A 40 -12.87 -21.23 -3.76
C THR A 40 -12.58 -21.15 -2.26
N SER A 41 -12.26 -19.98 -1.72
CA SER A 41 -11.94 -19.81 -0.30
C SER A 41 -12.62 -18.59 0.31
N ALA A 42 -13.63 -18.84 1.13
CA ALA A 42 -14.36 -17.80 1.86
C ALA A 42 -13.44 -16.97 2.78
N LYS A 43 -12.44 -17.62 3.41
CA LYS A 43 -11.46 -16.95 4.27
C LYS A 43 -10.55 -16.02 3.47
N LEU A 44 -10.08 -16.48 2.31
CA LEU A 44 -9.20 -15.68 1.45
C LEU A 44 -9.96 -14.47 0.90
N ARG A 45 -11.19 -14.66 0.42
CA ARG A 45 -12.06 -13.57 -0.01
C ARG A 45 -12.31 -12.55 1.11
N ALA A 46 -12.63 -13.01 2.33
CA ALA A 46 -12.83 -12.11 3.47
C ALA A 46 -11.56 -11.33 3.82
N CYS A 47 -10.38 -11.96 3.74
CA CYS A 47 -9.09 -11.30 3.96
C CYS A 47 -8.83 -10.20 2.92
N VAL A 48 -9.02 -10.51 1.63
CA VAL A 48 -8.81 -9.54 0.54
C VAL A 48 -9.77 -8.35 0.68
N LEU A 49 -11.06 -8.60 0.92
CA LEU A 49 -12.04 -7.54 1.16
C LEU A 49 -11.64 -6.67 2.35
N LYS A 50 -11.12 -7.27 3.42
CA LYS A 50 -10.67 -6.50 4.59
C LYS A 50 -9.45 -5.65 4.28
N LEU A 51 -8.51 -6.17 3.50
CA LEU A 51 -7.32 -5.42 3.07
C LEU A 51 -7.72 -4.24 2.19
N GLU A 52 -8.61 -4.45 1.21
CA GLU A 52 -9.13 -3.38 0.33
C GLU A 52 -9.79 -2.25 1.13
N GLN A 53 -10.58 -2.59 2.15
CA GLN A 53 -11.21 -1.60 3.03
C GLN A 53 -10.22 -0.86 3.96
N SER A 54 -9.10 -1.50 4.30
CA SER A 54 -8.16 -0.99 5.30
C SER A 54 -6.97 -0.24 4.68
N LEU A 55 -6.86 -0.23 3.33
CA LEU A 55 -5.84 0.49 2.58
C LEU A 55 -6.43 1.81 2.04
N PRO A 56 -6.41 2.92 2.81
CA PRO A 56 -6.97 4.19 2.37
C PRO A 56 -6.22 4.73 1.14
N GLY A 57 -6.95 5.07 0.08
CA GLY A 57 -6.44 5.84 -1.06
C GLY A 57 -5.88 5.05 -2.26
N PHE A 58 -5.89 3.72 -2.23
CA PHE A 58 -5.31 2.87 -3.29
C PHE A 58 -6.34 2.15 -4.17
N LEU A 59 -7.64 2.24 -3.86
CA LEU A 59 -8.71 1.70 -4.70
C LEU A 59 -8.92 2.62 -5.90
N ARG A 60 -8.06 2.49 -6.90
CA ARG A 60 -8.33 3.01 -8.24
C ARG A 60 -9.36 2.08 -8.88
N VAL A 61 -10.62 2.51 -8.86
CA VAL A 61 -11.64 1.96 -9.76
C VAL A 61 -11.48 2.75 -11.07
N ASP A 62 -10.77 2.17 -12.03
CA ASP A 62 -10.88 2.57 -13.44
C ASP A 62 -12.12 1.89 -14.05
#